data_AF-A0AAE3KI01-F1
#
_entry.id   AF-A0AAE3KI01-F1
#
_cell.length_a   1.000
_cell.length_b   1.000
_cell.length_c   1.000
_cell.angle_alpha   90.00
_cell.angle_beta   90.00
_cell.angle_gamma   90.00
#
_symmetry.space_group_name_H-M   'P 1'
#
loop_
_entity.id
_entity.type
_entity.pdbx_description
1 polymer ?
#
loop_
_entity_poly.entity_id
_entity_poly.type
_entity_poly.pdbx_seq_one_letter_code
_entity_poly.pdbx_strand_id
1 'polypeptide(L)'
;MTPTRSPRVRFEDRLLAELKQVVVERADLAPEPTAEATPTPTRPARRTPRLAVATGVGALGVAGAVVLPAVLGGTAAYAVEANADGTIHVEIKEIRDAAGLEAALEKAGIPAEVDFLPDGKTCAGPRFTPAQGGPLSLGVHGGPSAQALTFTLRLGDFQRDQTLVITAAGQQDLSRVDVGVAQGPVAPCQEVDAPPPPPRQPDPSSGPHLDSGTGETLTTEVRPTS
;
A
#
# COMPACT_ATOMS: atom_id res chain seq x y z
N MET A 1 -46.97 -10.26 -12.56
CA MET A 1 -45.75 -11.05 -12.30
C MET A 1 -44.61 -10.07 -12.09
N THR A 2 -44.24 -9.81 -10.84
CA THR A 2 -43.19 -8.84 -10.50
C THR A 2 -41.86 -9.61 -10.39
N PRO A 3 -40.80 -9.26 -11.13
CA PRO A 3 -39.54 -9.97 -11.05
C PRO A 3 -38.88 -9.70 -9.69
N THR A 4 -38.60 -10.76 -8.94
CA THR A 4 -37.86 -10.71 -7.68
C THR A 4 -36.41 -10.36 -7.98
N ARG A 5 -36.07 -9.06 -7.92
CA ARG A 5 -34.69 -8.56 -8.05
C ARG A 5 -33.85 -9.09 -6.88
N SER A 6 -32.70 -9.71 -7.17
CA SER A 6 -31.84 -10.40 -6.20
C SER A 6 -31.42 -9.52 -5.02
N PRO A 7 -31.26 -10.09 -3.80
CA PRO A 7 -30.95 -9.34 -2.59
C PRO A 7 -29.61 -8.59 -2.63
N ARG A 8 -28.60 -9.10 -3.37
CA ARG A 8 -27.34 -8.39 -3.60
C ARG A 8 -27.54 -7.05 -4.31
N VAL A 9 -28.41 -7.01 -5.31
CA VAL A 9 -28.69 -5.79 -6.07
C VAL A 9 -29.33 -4.72 -5.17
N ARG A 10 -30.19 -5.11 -4.22
CA ARG A 10 -30.74 -4.15 -3.24
C ARG A 10 -29.72 -3.65 -2.23
N PHE A 11 -28.74 -4.48 -1.89
CA PHE A 11 -27.66 -4.10 -0.99
C PHE A 11 -26.69 -3.13 -1.67
N GLU A 12 -26.28 -3.44 -2.91
CA GLU A 12 -25.46 -2.58 -3.76
C GLU A 12 -26.16 -1.24 -4.02
N ASP A 13 -27.45 -1.23 -4.33
CA ASP A 13 -28.22 -0.01 -4.56
C ASP A 13 -28.27 0.89 -3.30
N ARG A 14 -28.37 0.30 -2.09
CA ARG A 14 -28.33 1.05 -0.82
C ARG A 14 -26.94 1.64 -0.56
N LEU A 15 -25.89 0.83 -0.75
CA LEU A 15 -24.50 1.27 -0.59
C LEU A 15 -24.12 2.38 -1.56
N LEU A 16 -24.57 2.27 -2.81
CA LEU A 16 -24.34 3.29 -3.83
C LEU A 16 -25.08 4.60 -3.50
N ALA A 17 -26.27 4.53 -2.91
CA ALA A 17 -26.99 5.73 -2.49
C ALA A 17 -26.26 6.45 -1.34
N GLU A 18 -25.79 5.69 -0.35
CA GLU A 18 -25.05 6.21 0.80
C GLU A 18 -23.68 6.79 0.38
N LEU A 19 -22.95 6.10 -0.51
CA LEU A 19 -21.67 6.59 -1.04
C LEU A 19 -21.84 7.89 -1.84
N LYS A 20 -22.87 7.98 -2.68
CA LYS A 20 -23.17 9.21 -3.44
C LYS A 20 -23.47 10.38 -2.51
N GLN A 21 -24.15 10.13 -1.39
CA GLN A 21 -24.44 11.16 -0.40
C GLN A 21 -23.16 11.71 0.24
N VAL A 22 -22.23 10.83 0.63
CA VAL A 22 -20.92 11.25 1.20
C VAL A 22 -20.08 12.02 0.17
N VAL A 23 -20.14 11.65 -1.12
CA VAL A 23 -19.41 12.37 -2.18
C VAL A 23 -19.98 13.77 -2.40
N VAL A 24 -21.31 13.94 -2.39
CA VAL A 24 -21.96 15.26 -2.49
C VAL A 24 -21.60 16.12 -1.28
N GLU A 25 -21.68 15.57 -0.07
CA GLU A 25 -21.31 16.29 1.15
C GLU A 25 -19.84 16.77 1.12
N ARG A 26 -18.93 15.95 0.59
CA ARG A 26 -17.52 16.36 0.39
C ARG A 26 -17.34 17.37 -0.75
N ALA A 27 -18.18 17.32 -1.78
CA ALA A 27 -18.15 18.28 -2.87
C ALA A 27 -18.63 19.67 -2.42
N ASP A 28 -19.63 19.73 -1.54
CA ASP A 28 -20.12 20.99 -0.94
C ASP A 28 -19.09 21.62 0.01
N LEU A 29 -18.21 20.81 0.59
CA LEU A 29 -17.08 21.25 1.42
C LEU A 29 -15.83 21.58 0.61
N ALA A 30 -15.82 21.30 -0.70
CA ALA A 30 -14.72 21.67 -1.57
C ALA A 30 -14.85 23.16 -1.95
N PRO A 31 -13.79 23.97 -1.82
CA PRO A 31 -13.84 25.36 -2.26
C PRO A 31 -14.06 25.42 -3.78
N GLU A 32 -15.12 26.14 -4.19
CA GLU A 32 -15.49 26.38 -5.58
C GLU A 32 -14.27 26.85 -6.41
N PRO A 33 -14.03 26.31 -7.62
CA PRO A 33 -13.06 26.87 -8.53
C PRO A 33 -13.59 28.23 -9.00
N THR A 34 -13.02 29.30 -8.45
CA THR A 34 -13.30 30.66 -8.92
C THR A 34 -12.86 30.76 -10.38
N ALA A 35 -13.84 30.72 -11.28
CA ALA A 35 -13.65 31.08 -12.67
C ALA A 35 -13.37 32.59 -12.76
N GLU A 36 -12.45 32.92 -13.65
CA GLU A 36 -12.27 34.24 -14.28
C GLU A 36 -11.33 35.23 -13.56
N ALA A 37 -10.02 35.04 -13.78
CA ALA A 37 -9.08 36.15 -13.90
C ALA A 37 -8.28 35.99 -15.21
N THR A 38 -8.50 36.95 -16.09
CA THR A 38 -7.97 37.12 -17.46
C THR A 38 -6.44 36.88 -17.56
N PRO A 39 -5.93 36.17 -18.58
CA PRO A 39 -4.48 36.03 -18.77
C PRO A 39 -3.89 37.35 -19.27
N THR A 40 -3.15 38.05 -18.40
CA THR A 40 -2.32 39.20 -18.80
C THR A 40 -0.91 38.69 -19.13
N PRO A 41 -0.38 38.90 -20.35
CA PRO A 41 0.95 38.41 -20.71
C PRO A 41 2.02 39.30 -20.07
N THR A 42 2.66 38.83 -19.00
CA THR A 42 3.84 39.52 -18.45
C THR A 42 5.10 38.72 -18.79
N ARG A 43 5.98 39.36 -19.57
CA ARG A 43 7.28 38.88 -20.07
C ARG A 43 8.19 38.32 -18.95
N PRO A 44 9.17 37.45 -19.28
CA PRO A 44 10.01 36.78 -18.29
C PRO A 44 11.14 37.72 -17.83
N ALA A 45 11.12 38.11 -16.56
CA ALA A 45 12.25 38.78 -15.92
C ALA A 45 13.07 37.74 -15.15
N ARG A 46 14.18 37.31 -15.75
CA ARG A 46 15.26 36.57 -15.08
C ARG A 46 15.66 37.33 -13.82
N ARG A 47 15.50 36.72 -12.64
CA ARG A 47 16.14 37.17 -11.40
C ARG A 47 16.54 35.94 -10.59
N THR A 48 17.85 35.73 -10.51
CA THR A 48 18.50 34.83 -9.56
C THR A 48 18.37 35.39 -8.14
N PRO A 49 18.22 34.54 -7.12
CA PRO A 49 18.69 34.85 -5.77
C PRO A 49 19.62 33.73 -5.30
N ARG A 50 20.95 33.94 -5.28
CA ARG A 50 21.71 34.52 -4.16
C ARG A 50 21.22 34.06 -2.79
N LEU A 51 21.97 33.11 -2.24
CA LEU A 51 22.06 32.72 -0.83
C LEU A 51 21.94 33.95 0.09
N ALA A 52 21.00 33.89 1.03
CA ALA A 52 21.03 34.70 2.23
C ALA A 52 20.55 33.85 3.41
N VAL A 53 21.50 33.54 4.30
CA VAL A 53 21.27 32.96 5.62
C VAL A 53 20.58 34.03 6.47
N ALA A 54 19.44 33.69 7.07
CA ALA A 54 18.82 34.49 8.12
C ALA A 54 18.25 33.56 9.20
N THR A 55 18.89 33.61 10.37
CA THR A 55 18.41 33.06 11.64
C THR A 55 17.17 33.83 12.11
N GLY A 56 16.10 33.12 12.45
CA GLY A 56 14.90 33.69 13.07
C GLY A 56 14.16 32.64 13.89
N VAL A 57 14.16 32.83 15.21
CA VAL A 57 13.39 32.05 16.18
C VAL A 57 11.90 32.27 15.93
N GLY A 58 11.16 31.17 15.78
CA GLY A 58 9.70 31.17 15.71
C GLY A 58 9.17 29.81 16.17
N ALA A 59 8.73 29.75 17.43
CA ALA A 59 7.90 28.65 17.90
C ALA A 59 6.53 28.80 17.26
N LEU A 60 6.25 27.97 16.26
CA LEU A 60 4.90 27.71 15.76
C LEU A 60 4.76 26.20 15.68
N GLY A 61 3.75 25.66 16.35
CA GLY A 61 3.36 24.26 16.19
C GLY A 61 2.99 24.03 14.74
N VAL A 62 3.88 23.37 14.01
CA VAL A 62 3.66 22.97 12.63
C VAL A 62 3.11 21.55 12.68
N ALA A 63 1.79 21.41 12.79
CA ALA A 63 1.12 20.24 12.23
C ALA A 63 1.12 20.42 10.71
N GLY A 64 2.31 20.31 10.13
CA GLY A 64 2.53 20.34 8.69
C GLY A 64 2.72 18.91 8.23
N ALA A 65 1.99 18.51 7.18
CA ALA A 65 2.35 17.34 6.41
C ALA A 65 3.81 17.53 5.96
N VAL A 66 4.73 16.81 6.61
CA VAL A 66 6.13 16.79 6.20
C VAL A 66 6.19 15.90 4.97
N VAL A 67 5.91 16.47 3.81
CA VAL A 67 6.24 15.85 2.53
C VAL A 67 7.76 15.98 2.40
N LEU A 68 8.48 14.93 2.78
CA LEU A 68 9.94 14.90 2.61
C LEU A 68 10.26 14.96 1.12
N PRO A 69 11.21 15.81 0.70
CA PRO A 69 11.38 16.17 -0.70
C PRO A 69 11.89 15.00 -1.52
N ALA A 70 11.16 14.69 -2.58
CA ALA A 70 11.61 13.87 -3.70
C ALA A 70 12.90 14.45 -4.27
N VAL A 71 13.97 13.66 -4.20
CA VAL A 71 15.27 13.99 -4.80
C VAL A 71 15.09 14.02 -6.32
N LEU A 72 15.16 15.21 -6.92
CA LEU A 72 15.47 15.48 -8.33
C LEU A 72 14.64 14.71 -9.39
N GLY A 73 13.51 15.29 -9.82
CA GLY A 73 13.03 15.16 -11.22
C GLY A 73 12.56 13.78 -11.70
N GLY A 74 12.22 12.85 -10.81
CA GLY A 74 11.58 11.57 -11.12
C GLY A 74 10.43 11.27 -10.16
N THR A 75 9.58 10.28 -10.48
CA THR A 75 8.62 9.72 -9.52
C THR A 75 9.40 9.04 -8.39
N ALA A 76 9.16 9.45 -7.15
CA ALA A 76 9.87 8.89 -5.99
C ALA A 76 9.60 7.38 -5.86
N ALA A 77 10.61 6.61 -5.48
CA ALA A 77 10.51 5.16 -5.27
C ALA A 77 9.61 4.77 -4.09
N TYR A 78 9.40 5.71 -3.16
CA TYR A 78 8.55 5.56 -2.00
C TYR A 78 7.90 6.90 -1.60
N ALA A 79 6.90 6.84 -0.73
CA ALA A 79 6.32 7.97 -0.02
C ALA A 79 6.11 7.61 1.45
N VAL A 80 6.41 8.55 2.34
CA VAL A 80 6.14 8.44 3.79
C VAL A 80 5.37 9.68 4.20
N GLU A 81 4.13 9.49 4.66
CA GLU A 81 3.20 10.57 4.98
C GLU A 81 2.68 10.39 6.41
N ALA A 82 2.96 11.37 7.27
CA ALA A 82 2.35 11.43 8.60
C ALA A 82 0.96 12.07 8.51
N ASN A 83 -0.06 11.34 8.94
CA ASN A 83 -1.44 11.79 8.97
C ASN A 83 -1.78 12.49 10.30
N ALA A 84 -2.83 13.33 10.25
CA ALA A 84 -3.31 14.08 11.42
C ALA A 84 -3.86 13.18 12.56
N ASP A 85 -4.21 11.93 12.25
CA ASP A 85 -4.71 10.95 13.22
C ASP A 85 -3.59 10.19 13.96
N GLY A 86 -2.32 10.56 13.72
CA GLY A 86 -1.15 9.92 14.32
C GLY A 86 -0.71 8.63 13.62
N THR A 87 -1.28 8.32 12.45
CA THR A 87 -0.79 7.25 11.59
C THR A 87 0.29 7.75 10.63
N ILE A 88 1.18 6.87 10.22
CA ILE A 88 2.19 7.08 9.19
C ILE A 88 1.87 6.12 8.05
N HIS A 89 1.55 6.67 6.89
CA HIS A 89 1.30 5.96 5.66
C HIS A 89 2.61 5.81 4.89
N VAL A 90 2.98 4.57 4.56
CA VAL A 90 4.18 4.25 3.81
C VAL A 90 3.76 3.59 2.52
N GLU A 91 4.23 4.10 1.39
CA GLU A 91 3.99 3.56 0.06
C GLU A 91 5.33 3.24 -0.59
N ILE A 92 5.55 2.01 -1.03
CA ILE A 92 6.72 1.59 -1.80
C ILE A 92 6.26 1.31 -3.23
N LYS A 93 6.74 2.11 -4.17
CA LYS A 93 6.40 2.06 -5.61
C LYS A 93 7.43 1.28 -6.41
N GLU A 94 8.69 1.37 -5.99
CA GLU A 94 9.81 0.73 -6.65
C GLU A 94 10.74 0.13 -5.59
N ILE A 95 11.27 -1.07 -5.86
CA ILE A 95 12.17 -1.81 -4.97
C ILE A 95 13.60 -1.28 -5.17
N ARG A 96 13.79 0.00 -4.84
CA ARG A 96 15.07 0.72 -4.92
C ARG A 96 15.13 1.76 -3.81
N ASP A 97 16.36 2.15 -3.42
CA ASP A 97 16.61 3.19 -2.42
C ASP A 97 16.11 2.84 -1.00
N ALA A 98 16.52 1.69 -0.48
CA ALA A 98 16.22 1.26 0.88
C ALA A 98 16.68 2.29 1.93
N ALA A 99 17.92 2.78 1.82
CA ALA A 99 18.47 3.79 2.73
C ALA A 99 17.67 5.10 2.75
N GLY A 100 17.12 5.51 1.60
CA GLY A 100 16.23 6.66 1.54
C GLY A 100 14.93 6.44 2.32
N LEU A 101 14.33 5.26 2.17
CA LEU A 101 13.12 4.88 2.91
C LEU A 101 13.38 4.82 4.42
N GLU A 102 14.48 4.19 4.85
CA GLU A 102 14.90 4.16 6.26
C GLU A 102 15.04 5.56 6.84
N ALA A 103 15.77 6.44 6.16
CA ALA A 103 15.95 7.82 6.59
C ALA A 103 14.63 8.62 6.63
N ALA A 104 13.66 8.29 5.77
CA ALA A 104 12.34 8.91 5.79
C ALA A 104 11.50 8.43 6.98
N LEU A 105 11.54 7.13 7.29
CA LEU A 105 10.87 6.54 8.45
C LEU A 105 11.48 7.03 9.77
N GLU A 106 12.80 7.14 9.85
CA GLU A 106 13.50 7.64 11.03
C GLU A 106 13.10 9.10 11.33
N LYS A 107 12.99 9.94 10.29
CA LYS A 107 12.47 11.32 10.42
C LYS A 107 11.01 11.36 10.88
N ALA A 108 10.23 10.33 10.59
CA ALA A 108 8.87 10.16 11.10
C ALA A 108 8.82 9.55 12.51
N GLY A 109 9.99 9.27 13.12
CA GLY A 109 10.12 8.73 14.47
C GLY A 109 10.08 7.21 14.55
N ILE A 110 10.16 6.50 13.42
CA ILE A 110 10.16 5.03 13.35
C ILE A 110 11.57 4.56 12.97
N PRO A 111 12.33 3.94 13.89
CA PRO A 111 13.55 3.23 13.53
C PRO A 111 13.19 2.09 12.58
N ALA A 112 13.88 1.98 11.44
CA ALA A 112 13.59 0.97 10.44
C ALA A 112 14.87 0.39 9.83
N GLU A 113 14.83 -0.90 9.50
CA GLU A 113 15.79 -1.60 8.65
C GLU A 113 15.01 -2.09 7.42
N VAL A 114 15.48 -1.73 6.23
CA VAL A 114 14.84 -2.02 4.95
C VAL A 114 15.81 -2.78 4.06
N ASP A 115 15.41 -3.98 3.64
CA ASP A 115 16.17 -4.82 2.73
C ASP A 115 15.40 -5.01 1.42
N PHE A 116 15.96 -4.47 0.35
CA PHE A 116 15.47 -4.67 -1.02
C PHE A 116 16.35 -5.67 -1.75
N LEU A 117 15.75 -6.80 -2.12
CA LEU A 117 16.45 -7.98 -2.61
C LEU A 117 16.07 -8.31 -4.06
N PRO A 118 16.97 -8.97 -4.81
CA PRO A 118 16.62 -9.54 -6.11
C PRO A 118 15.54 -10.61 -6.01
N ASP A 119 14.91 -10.91 -7.14
CA ASP A 119 13.93 -12.00 -7.23
C ASP A 119 14.50 -13.34 -6.74
N GLY A 120 13.69 -14.06 -5.94
CA GLY A 120 14.05 -15.36 -5.40
C GLY A 120 15.06 -15.31 -4.25
N LYS A 121 15.39 -14.12 -3.71
CA LYS A 121 16.29 -13.97 -2.56
C LYS A 121 15.54 -13.67 -1.25
N THR A 122 16.20 -13.97 -0.15
CA THR A 122 15.78 -13.60 1.21
C THR A 122 17.02 -13.37 2.08
N CYS A 123 16.84 -12.89 3.30
CA CYS A 123 17.92 -12.75 4.26
C CYS A 123 18.07 -14.02 5.10
N ALA A 124 19.31 -14.45 5.34
CA ALA A 124 19.60 -15.59 6.21
C ALA A 124 19.06 -15.33 7.63
N GLY A 125 18.36 -16.30 8.22
CA GLY A 125 17.77 -16.15 9.56
C GLY A 125 18.56 -16.86 10.67
N PRO A 126 18.34 -16.48 11.96
CA PRO A 126 17.60 -15.32 12.43
C PRO A 126 18.47 -14.04 12.51
N ARG A 127 17.91 -12.87 12.13
CA ARG A 127 18.61 -11.56 12.16
C ARG A 127 18.18 -10.64 13.29
N PHE A 128 17.03 -10.91 13.89
CA PHE A 128 16.46 -10.11 14.96
C PHE A 128 15.59 -10.98 15.86
N THR A 129 15.32 -10.48 17.06
CA THR A 129 14.32 -11.07 17.94
C THR A 129 12.99 -10.38 17.67
N PRO A 130 11.91 -11.11 17.30
CA PRO A 130 10.60 -10.49 17.09
C PRO A 130 10.12 -9.78 18.36
N ALA A 131 9.71 -8.53 18.22
CA ALA A 131 9.07 -7.79 19.29
C ALA A 131 7.68 -8.37 19.56
N GLN A 132 7.28 -8.41 20.84
CA GLN A 132 5.88 -8.67 21.18
C GLN A 132 5.11 -7.36 20.95
N GLY A 133 4.39 -7.26 19.83
CA GLY A 133 3.77 -6.02 19.37
C GLY A 133 2.34 -6.22 18.85
N GLY A 134 1.56 -5.14 18.88
CA GLY A 134 0.19 -5.09 18.38
C GLY A 134 0.08 -5.31 16.86
N PRO A 135 -1.14 -5.46 16.32
CA PRO A 135 -1.34 -5.79 14.92
C PRO A 135 -0.92 -4.63 14.00
N LEU A 136 0.09 -4.86 13.15
CA LEU A 136 0.38 -3.98 12.01
C LEU A 136 -0.70 -4.16 10.94
N SER A 137 -1.24 -3.05 10.42
CA SER A 137 -2.18 -3.10 9.29
C SER A 137 -1.41 -3.03 7.97
N LEU A 138 -1.30 -4.18 7.31
CA LEU A 138 -0.65 -4.33 6.02
C LEU A 138 -1.70 -4.31 4.89
N GLY A 139 -1.57 -3.39 3.94
CA GLY A 139 -2.46 -3.29 2.79
C GLY A 139 -1.69 -3.39 1.47
N VAL A 140 -1.72 -4.54 0.81
CA VAL A 140 -1.17 -4.64 -0.55
C VAL A 140 -2.20 -4.06 -1.52
N HIS A 141 -1.89 -2.92 -2.13
CA HIS A 141 -2.78 -2.27 -3.10
C HIS A 141 -2.23 -2.48 -4.52
N GLY A 142 -2.80 -3.45 -5.23
CA GLY A 142 -2.47 -3.69 -6.64
C GLY A 142 -3.34 -2.86 -7.57
N GLY A 143 -2.71 -1.97 -8.36
CA GLY A 143 -3.31 -1.45 -9.58
C GLY A 143 -3.06 -2.41 -10.75
N PRO A 144 -3.77 -2.27 -11.90
CA PRO A 144 -3.60 -3.15 -13.06
C PRO A 144 -2.19 -3.16 -13.68
N SER A 145 -1.27 -2.31 -13.24
CA SER A 145 0.09 -2.20 -13.80
C SER A 145 1.19 -1.80 -12.80
N ALA A 146 0.93 -1.79 -11.49
CA ALA A 146 1.95 -1.61 -10.46
C ALA A 146 1.43 -2.14 -9.12
N GLN A 147 2.17 -3.05 -8.52
CA GLN A 147 1.88 -3.57 -7.19
C GLN A 147 2.56 -2.65 -6.19
N ALA A 148 1.89 -1.55 -5.83
CA ALA A 148 2.37 -0.69 -4.77
C ALA A 148 2.13 -1.37 -3.42
N LEU A 149 3.14 -1.32 -2.57
CA LEU A 149 3.04 -1.87 -1.22
C LEU A 149 2.75 -0.74 -0.25
N THR A 150 1.65 -0.87 0.48
CA THR A 150 1.18 0.17 1.37
C THR A 150 1.07 -0.34 2.80
N PHE A 151 1.58 0.45 3.73
CA PHE A 151 1.52 0.17 5.15
C PHE A 151 0.97 1.37 5.89
N THR A 152 0.16 1.10 6.91
CA THR A 152 -0.23 2.12 7.86
C THR A 152 0.33 1.74 9.22
N LEU A 153 1.21 2.58 9.74
CA LEU A 153 1.89 2.42 11.01
C LEU A 153 1.31 3.42 12.01
N ARG A 154 1.20 3.08 13.29
CA ARG A 154 0.97 4.08 14.34
C ARG A 154 2.20 4.13 15.23
N LEU A 155 2.67 5.34 15.52
CA LEU A 155 3.85 5.51 16.37
C LEU A 155 3.64 4.92 17.77
N GLY A 156 2.40 4.95 18.28
CA GLY A 156 2.04 4.35 19.56
C GLY A 156 2.13 2.82 19.61
N ASP A 157 2.25 2.15 18.46
CA ASP A 157 2.43 0.70 18.38
C ASP A 157 3.89 0.27 18.60
N PHE A 158 4.83 1.22 18.54
CA PHE A 158 6.27 0.97 18.69
C PHE A 158 6.77 1.41 20.07
N GLN A 159 7.51 0.53 20.74
CA GLN A 159 8.32 0.89 21.90
C GLN A 159 9.62 1.59 21.48
N ARG A 160 10.24 2.34 22.40
CA ARG A 160 11.47 3.10 22.10
C ARG A 160 12.67 2.25 21.67
N ASP A 161 12.61 0.95 21.92
CA ASP A 161 13.65 -0.02 21.60
C ASP A 161 13.18 -1.03 20.54
N GLN A 162 12.25 -0.64 19.68
CA GLN A 162 11.78 -1.46 18.57
C GLN A 162 12.18 -0.87 17.22
N THR A 163 12.45 -1.76 16.27
CA THR A 163 12.84 -1.41 14.89
C THR A 163 11.88 -2.08 13.92
N LEU A 164 11.30 -1.32 13.00
CA LEU A 164 10.52 -1.86 11.90
C LEU A 164 11.46 -2.60 10.93
N VAL A 165 11.12 -3.82 10.55
CA VAL A 165 11.87 -4.59 9.55
C VAL A 165 11.00 -4.74 8.32
N ILE A 166 11.50 -4.27 7.17
CA ILE A 166 10.84 -4.47 5.88
C ILE A 166 11.81 -5.20 4.98
N THR A 167 11.46 -6.41 4.56
CA THR A 167 12.21 -7.13 3.53
C THR A 167 11.31 -7.33 2.32
N ALA A 168 11.70 -6.78 1.18
CA ALA A 168 10.99 -6.95 -0.08
C ALA A 168 11.93 -7.51 -1.15
N ALA A 169 11.46 -8.52 -1.88
CA ALA A 169 12.17 -9.07 -3.03
C ALA A 169 11.36 -8.83 -4.31
N GLY A 170 12.06 -8.46 -5.39
CA GLY A 170 11.43 -8.16 -6.67
C GLY A 170 12.35 -7.48 -7.66
N GLN A 171 11.81 -7.18 -8.83
CA GLN A 171 12.46 -6.35 -9.85
C GLN A 171 11.49 -5.27 -10.34
N GLN A 172 10.50 -5.67 -11.14
CA GLN A 172 9.42 -4.79 -11.58
C GLN A 172 8.14 -4.97 -10.76
N ASP A 173 7.93 -6.19 -10.27
CA ASP A 173 6.86 -6.57 -9.37
C ASP A 173 7.44 -7.15 -8.08
N LEU A 174 6.67 -7.07 -6.99
CA LEU A 174 7.02 -7.67 -5.71
C LEU A 174 6.78 -9.18 -5.76
N SER A 175 7.84 -9.98 -5.61
CA SER A 175 7.74 -11.43 -5.54
C SER A 175 7.65 -11.96 -4.10
N ARG A 176 8.15 -11.19 -3.13
CA ARG A 176 8.02 -11.49 -1.70
C ARG A 176 8.07 -10.20 -0.88
N VAL A 177 7.28 -10.15 0.18
CA VAL A 177 7.30 -9.10 1.19
C VAL A 177 7.21 -9.77 2.56
N ASP A 178 8.10 -9.38 3.46
CA ASP A 178 8.04 -9.69 4.88
C ASP A 178 8.14 -8.38 5.65
N VAL A 179 7.21 -8.18 6.60
CA VAL A 179 7.25 -7.03 7.49
C VAL A 179 7.08 -7.50 8.92
N GLY A 180 8.00 -7.07 9.76
CA GLY A 180 8.04 -7.43 11.17
C GLY A 180 8.51 -6.27 12.03
N VAL A 181 8.48 -6.49 13.35
CA VAL A 181 9.06 -5.57 14.32
C VAL A 181 10.11 -6.33 15.10
N ALA A 182 11.32 -5.80 15.14
CA ALA A 182 12.43 -6.32 15.90
C ALA A 182 12.51 -5.65 17.28
N GLN A 183 12.91 -6.43 18.28
CA GLN A 183 13.40 -5.92 19.54
C GLN A 183 14.86 -5.50 19.38
N GLY A 184 15.13 -4.21 19.52
CA GLY A 184 16.45 -3.62 19.37
C GLY A 184 16.93 -3.52 17.92
N PRO A 185 18.26 -3.42 17.70
CA PRO A 185 18.83 -3.32 16.37
C PRO A 185 18.73 -4.65 15.59
N VAL A 186 18.72 -4.54 14.27
CA VAL A 186 18.66 -5.67 13.32
C VAL A 186 20.05 -5.96 12.78
N ALA A 187 20.44 -7.23 12.68
CA ALA A 187 21.71 -7.58 12.04
C ALA A 187 21.65 -7.36 10.51
N PRO A 188 22.77 -7.04 9.82
CA PRO A 188 22.77 -6.83 8.37
C PRO A 188 22.22 -8.03 7.58
N CYS A 189 21.64 -7.77 6.40
CA CYS A 189 21.13 -8.84 5.54
C CYS A 189 22.27 -9.58 4.85
N GLN A 190 22.36 -10.88 5.13
CA GLN A 190 23.10 -11.81 4.31
C GLN A 190 22.15 -12.47 3.32
N GLU A 191 22.26 -12.11 2.04
CA GLU A 191 21.40 -12.65 0.99
C GLU A 191 21.61 -14.16 0.80
N VAL A 192 20.52 -14.90 0.75
CA VAL A 192 20.47 -16.34 0.45
C VAL A 192 19.30 -16.62 -0.48
N ASP A 193 19.30 -17.81 -1.09
CA ASP A 193 18.15 -18.26 -1.89
C ASP A 193 16.93 -18.43 -0.99
N ALA A 194 15.80 -17.87 -1.44
CA ALA A 194 14.57 -17.96 -0.69
C ALA A 194 14.00 -19.39 -0.75
N PRO A 195 13.53 -19.93 0.38
CA PRO A 195 12.88 -21.22 0.38
C PRO A 195 11.63 -21.18 -0.52
N PRO A 196 11.31 -22.31 -1.19
CA PRO A 196 10.12 -22.40 -2.01
C PRO A 196 8.89 -22.04 -1.15
N PRO A 197 7.90 -21.32 -1.72
CA PRO A 197 6.70 -20.99 -1.00
C PRO A 197 6.01 -22.26 -0.51
N PRO A 198 5.35 -22.24 0.66
CA PRO A 198 4.55 -23.37 1.09
C PRO A 198 3.50 -23.68 0.02
N PRO A 199 3.13 -24.96 -0.17
CA PRO A 199 2.08 -25.32 -1.10
C PRO A 199 0.81 -24.54 -0.72
N ARG A 200 0.18 -23.92 -1.72
CA ARG A 200 -1.06 -23.18 -1.53
C ARG A 200 -2.09 -24.17 -0.97
N GLN A 201 -2.50 -23.98 0.29
CA GLN A 201 -3.57 -24.79 0.85
C GLN A 201 -4.85 -24.47 0.05
N PRO A 202 -5.63 -25.48 -0.36
CA PRO A 202 -6.92 -25.23 -0.98
C PRO A 202 -7.76 -24.38 -0.02
N ASP A 203 -8.29 -23.26 -0.51
CA ASP A 203 -9.21 -22.46 0.28
C ASP A 203 -10.39 -23.35 0.70
N PRO A 204 -10.68 -23.52 2.01
CA PRO A 204 -11.80 -24.34 2.48
C PRO A 204 -13.17 -23.80 2.03
N SER A 205 -13.20 -22.56 1.52
CA SER A 205 -14.36 -21.92 0.89
C SER A 205 -14.56 -22.27 -0.59
N SER A 206 -13.58 -22.91 -1.22
CA SER A 206 -13.73 -23.50 -2.55
C SER A 206 -14.32 -24.91 -2.43
N GLY A 207 -15.59 -24.97 -2.01
CA GLY A 207 -16.36 -26.21 -2.09
C GLY A 207 -16.37 -26.74 -3.54
N PRO A 208 -16.54 -28.06 -3.73
CA PRO A 208 -16.52 -28.65 -5.07
C PRO A 208 -17.59 -27.96 -5.93
N HIS A 209 -17.17 -27.36 -7.03
CA HIS A 209 -18.06 -27.04 -8.13
C HIS A 209 -18.71 -28.35 -8.55
N LEU A 210 -19.99 -28.53 -8.22
CA LEU A 210 -20.82 -29.57 -8.81
C LEU A 210 -20.92 -29.23 -10.31
N ASP A 211 -20.06 -29.87 -11.10
CA ASP A 211 -20.23 -30.01 -12.55
C ASP A 211 -21.61 -30.62 -12.79
N SER A 212 -22.60 -29.78 -13.07
CA SER A 212 -23.89 -30.20 -13.60
C SER A 212 -23.72 -30.36 -15.10
N GLY A 213 -23.04 -31.44 -15.48
CA GLY A 213 -22.88 -31.87 -16.84
C GLY A 213 -22.77 -33.39 -16.88
N THR A 214 -23.90 -34.08 -17.05
CA THR A 214 -24.14 -35.16 -18.04
C THR A 214 -25.49 -35.81 -17.75
N GLY A 215 -26.40 -35.74 -18.71
CA GLY A 215 -27.65 -36.51 -18.77
C GLY A 215 -27.82 -37.07 -20.18
N GLU A 216 -27.11 -38.17 -20.41
CA GLU A 216 -27.29 -39.25 -21.38
C GLU A 216 -28.32 -39.09 -22.52
N THR A 217 -27.82 -39.11 -23.76
CA THR A 217 -28.52 -39.71 -24.91
C THR A 217 -28.68 -41.21 -24.67
N LEU A 218 -29.87 -41.66 -24.28
CA LEU A 218 -30.23 -43.07 -24.29
C LEU A 218 -30.91 -43.43 -25.62
N THR A 219 -30.14 -44.01 -26.54
CA THR A 219 -30.66 -44.69 -27.73
C THR A 219 -31.40 -45.95 -27.28
N THR A 220 -32.73 -45.96 -27.36
CA THR A 220 -33.51 -47.20 -27.20
C THR A 220 -33.76 -47.82 -28.56
N GLU A 221 -32.92 -48.81 -28.89
CA GLU A 221 -33.18 -49.79 -29.94
C GLU A 221 -34.27 -50.75 -29.44
N VAL A 222 -35.43 -50.75 -30.10
CA VAL A 222 -36.45 -51.80 -29.93
C VAL A 222 -36.44 -52.66 -31.19
N ARG A 223 -35.94 -53.89 -31.07
CA ARG A 223 -36.10 -54.96 -32.07
C ARG A 223 -37.33 -55.83 -31.74
N PRO A 224 -37.92 -56.51 -32.74
CA PRO A 224 -39.31 -56.97 -32.74
C PRO A 224 -39.47 -58.44 -32.31
N THR A 225 -40.66 -58.80 -31.82
CA THR A 225 -41.15 -60.19 -31.81
C THR A 225 -42.69 -60.27 -31.83
N SER A 226 -43.17 -61.04 -32.81
CA SER A 226 -44.45 -61.78 -32.96
C SER A 226 -45.76 -61.03 -33.17
#